data_AF-A0A8H8UB37-F1
#
_entry.id   AF-A0A8H8UB37-F1
#
_cell.length_a   1.000
_cell.length_b   1.000
_cell.length_c   1.000
_cell.angle_alpha   90.00
_cell.angle_beta   90.00
_cell.angle_gamma   90.00
#
_symmetry.space_group_name_H-M   'P 1'
#
loop_
_entity.id
_entity.type
_entity.pdbx_description
1 polymer ?
#
loop_
_entity_poly.entity_id
_entity_poly.type
_entity_poly.pdbx_seq_one_letter_code
_entity_poly.pdbx_strand_id
1 'polypeptide(L)'
;MSKVPEMQEVTSLFAARAVETELPPPPYAPAPLSRTQNPGFCEHAFSERNANTIPGGGRTGSQYFEPCTCGFVVSDSIPSSYKEGWPGWIDPSVNYRWESHIPPSNPTFASNKKSDLEEGGGERLGCWICYEYDGVWKGGMGVEEWYAHFRGHVRAEGYRVCRGKTGGMQRRRNCGVERCSKVHS
;
A
#
# COMPACT_ATOMS: atom_id res chain seq x y z
N MET A 1 53.60 8.19 42.71
CA MET A 1 52.25 8.23 43.31
C MET A 1 51.52 9.38 42.64
N SER A 2 50.74 9.13 41.57
CA SER A 2 49.29 8.83 41.59
C SER A 2 48.45 10.05 42.02
N LYS A 3 47.46 10.57 41.27
CA LYS A 3 46.82 10.19 40.00
C LYS A 3 46.19 11.47 39.41
N VAL A 4 46.24 11.60 38.08
CA VAL A 4 45.41 12.51 37.27
C VAL A 4 43.95 12.01 37.31
N PRO A 5 42.92 12.86 37.43
CA PRO A 5 41.54 12.42 37.25
C PRO A 5 41.20 12.30 35.77
N GLU A 6 40.49 11.21 35.50
CA GLU A 6 40.14 10.58 34.24
C GLU A 6 39.07 11.35 33.44
N MET A 7 39.06 11.15 32.12
CA MET A 7 38.05 11.61 31.17
C MET A 7 36.64 11.17 31.56
N GLN A 8 35.62 11.96 31.22
CA GLN A 8 34.41 11.42 30.60
C GLN A 8 33.63 12.50 29.84
N GLU A 9 33.49 12.26 28.54
CA GLU A 9 32.54 12.90 27.65
C GLU A 9 31.12 12.80 28.22
N VAL A 10 30.38 13.91 28.24
CA VAL A 10 28.92 13.85 28.42
C VAL A 10 28.31 14.16 27.07
N THR A 11 28.17 13.08 26.33
CA THR A 11 27.62 12.97 24.99
C THR A 11 26.17 13.41 24.94
N SER A 12 25.86 14.10 23.85
CA SER A 12 24.55 14.31 23.24
C SER A 12 23.55 13.16 23.50
N LEU A 13 22.55 13.42 24.33
CA LEU A 13 21.34 12.63 24.55
C LEU A 13 20.22 13.67 24.49
N PHE A 14 19.59 13.91 23.34
CA PHE A 14 18.33 13.26 22.94
C PHE A 14 18.18 13.25 21.42
N ALA A 15 19.16 12.68 20.70
CA ALA A 15 18.86 12.11 19.39
C ALA A 15 18.12 10.79 19.64
N ALA A 16 16.80 10.86 19.73
CA ALA A 16 15.93 9.68 19.60
C ALA A 16 16.06 9.16 18.16
N ARG A 17 17.20 8.53 17.85
CA ARG A 17 17.32 7.60 16.74
C ARG A 17 16.38 6.46 17.09
N ALA A 18 15.22 6.46 16.45
CA ALA A 18 14.39 5.28 16.37
C ALA A 18 15.31 4.13 15.95
N VAL A 19 15.55 3.22 16.89
CA VAL A 19 16.24 1.97 16.62
C VAL A 19 15.35 1.24 15.62
N GLU A 20 15.74 1.28 14.34
CA GLU A 20 15.20 0.37 13.35
C GLU A 20 15.49 -1.04 13.86
N THR A 21 14.47 -1.70 14.41
CA THR A 21 14.60 -3.05 14.93
C THR A 21 15.05 -4.00 13.82
N GLU A 22 16.15 -4.72 14.07
CA GLU A 22 16.84 -5.63 13.15
C GLU A 22 16.12 -6.97 12.89
N LEU A 23 14.91 -7.20 13.41
CA LEU A 23 14.12 -8.40 13.12
C LEU A 23 12.72 -8.08 12.54
N PRO A 24 12.16 -8.96 11.70
CA PRO A 24 11.20 -8.56 10.70
C PRO A 24 9.74 -8.48 11.22
N PRO A 25 8.97 -7.39 11.02
CA PRO A 25 7.52 -7.49 11.18
C PRO A 25 6.88 -8.33 10.05
N PRO A 26 5.87 -9.15 10.36
CA PRO A 26 5.35 -10.21 9.50
C PRO A 26 4.39 -9.71 8.39
N PRO A 27 4.12 -10.53 7.35
CA PRO A 27 5.07 -11.38 6.64
C PRO A 27 5.74 -10.58 5.52
N TYR A 28 7.01 -10.86 5.31
CA TYR A 28 7.82 -10.27 4.24
C TYR A 28 8.00 -11.19 3.05
N ALA A 29 7.75 -12.47 3.25
CA ALA A 29 7.62 -13.41 2.17
C ALA A 29 6.16 -13.36 1.72
N PRO A 30 5.88 -13.02 0.45
CA PRO A 30 4.59 -13.35 -0.15
C PRO A 30 4.31 -14.82 0.15
N ALA A 31 3.08 -15.17 0.48
CA ALA A 31 2.74 -16.57 0.67
C ALA A 31 3.21 -17.39 -0.55
N PRO A 32 3.76 -18.60 -0.37
CA PRO A 32 4.33 -19.39 -1.45
C PRO A 32 3.27 -19.60 -2.54
N LEU A 33 3.38 -18.81 -3.62
CA LEU A 33 2.89 -18.97 -4.99
C LEU A 33 1.49 -19.60 -5.22
N SER A 34 0.56 -19.55 -4.26
CA SER A 34 -0.78 -20.14 -4.41
C SER A 34 -1.87 -19.14 -4.84
N ARG A 35 -1.54 -17.86 -5.03
CA ARG A 35 -2.54 -16.79 -5.23
C ARG A 35 -2.64 -16.29 -6.67
N THR A 36 -2.62 -17.24 -7.61
CA THR A 36 -2.81 -16.99 -9.04
C THR A 36 -4.27 -16.69 -9.41
N GLN A 37 -5.20 -17.00 -8.52
CA GLN A 37 -6.62 -16.74 -8.73
C GLN A 37 -6.94 -15.28 -8.41
N ASN A 38 -7.81 -14.67 -9.21
CA ASN A 38 -8.32 -13.34 -8.91
C ASN A 38 -9.42 -13.46 -7.84
N PRO A 39 -9.24 -12.93 -6.62
CA PRO A 39 -10.20 -13.07 -5.51
C PRO A 39 -11.45 -12.18 -5.66
N GLY A 40 -11.49 -11.30 -6.67
CA GLY A 40 -12.60 -10.38 -6.89
C GLY A 40 -12.20 -8.97 -7.35
N PHE A 41 -10.91 -8.72 -7.57
CA PHE A 41 -10.45 -7.51 -8.26
C PHE A 41 -10.98 -7.47 -9.70
N CYS A 42 -10.94 -6.30 -10.33
CA CYS A 42 -11.14 -6.23 -11.78
C CYS A 42 -10.02 -6.98 -12.49
N GLU A 43 -10.33 -7.71 -13.56
CA GLU A 43 -9.34 -8.47 -14.34
C GLU A 43 -8.18 -7.60 -14.84
N HIS A 44 -8.47 -6.36 -15.24
CA HIS A 44 -7.43 -5.41 -15.67
C HIS A 44 -6.57 -4.95 -14.49
N ALA A 45 -7.16 -4.73 -13.31
CA ALA A 45 -6.43 -4.42 -12.08
C ALA A 45 -5.49 -5.55 -11.68
N PHE A 46 -6.03 -6.78 -11.69
CA PHE A 46 -5.30 -7.99 -11.36
C PHE A 46 -4.16 -8.27 -12.35
N SER A 47 -4.40 -8.05 -13.65
CA SER A 47 -3.37 -8.18 -14.67
C SER A 47 -2.30 -7.09 -14.56
N GLU A 48 -2.68 -5.85 -14.24
CA GLU A 48 -1.75 -4.72 -14.07
C GLU A 48 -0.77 -4.98 -12.92
N ARG A 49 -1.25 -5.58 -11.81
CA ARG A 49 -0.41 -6.01 -10.68
C ARG A 49 0.75 -6.90 -11.14
N ASN A 50 0.47 -7.84 -12.04
CA ASN A 50 1.49 -8.72 -12.62
C ASN A 50 2.36 -7.99 -13.64
N ALA A 51 1.78 -7.12 -14.48
CA ALA A 51 2.52 -6.35 -15.47
C ALA A 51 3.57 -5.43 -14.82
N ASN A 52 3.28 -4.88 -13.64
CA ASN A 52 4.18 -4.01 -12.88
C ASN A 52 5.40 -4.72 -12.27
N THR A 53 5.51 -6.05 -12.42
CA THR A 53 6.74 -6.79 -12.10
C THR A 53 7.73 -6.84 -13.28
N ILE A 54 7.30 -6.49 -14.49
CA ILE A 54 8.09 -6.58 -15.72
C ILE A 54 8.64 -5.18 -16.08
N PRO A 55 9.93 -5.04 -16.42
CA PRO A 55 10.47 -3.78 -16.94
C PRO A 55 9.68 -3.26 -18.14
N GLY A 56 9.20 -2.02 -18.07
CA GLY A 56 8.34 -1.41 -19.10
C GLY A 56 6.88 -1.88 -19.11
N GLY A 57 6.50 -2.89 -18.31
CA GLY A 57 5.15 -3.45 -18.28
C GLY A 57 4.19 -2.74 -17.31
N GLY A 58 2.93 -2.58 -17.70
CA GLY A 58 1.92 -1.85 -16.94
C GLY A 58 1.76 -0.39 -17.39
N ARG A 59 0.71 0.26 -16.90
CA ARG A 59 0.26 1.60 -17.28
C ARG A 59 1.28 2.69 -16.93
N THR A 60 1.28 3.79 -17.67
CA THR A 60 2.02 5.01 -17.33
C THR A 60 1.30 5.83 -16.26
N GLY A 61 1.97 6.83 -15.68
CA GLY A 61 1.37 7.66 -14.62
C GLY A 61 0.07 8.35 -15.04
N SER A 62 -0.01 8.86 -16.27
CA SER A 62 -1.22 9.50 -16.80
C SER A 62 -2.34 8.50 -17.09
N GLN A 63 -2.00 7.28 -17.48
CA GLN A 63 -2.97 6.24 -17.83
C GLN A 63 -3.76 5.70 -16.63
N TYR A 64 -3.32 5.91 -15.39
CA TYR A 64 -4.13 5.47 -14.23
C TYR A 64 -5.40 6.28 -14.05
N PHE A 65 -5.42 7.53 -14.50
CA PHE A 65 -6.60 8.39 -14.42
C PHE A 65 -7.61 8.15 -15.55
N GLU A 66 -7.23 7.36 -16.56
CA GLU A 66 -8.15 6.94 -17.61
C GLU A 66 -9.16 5.92 -17.06
N PRO A 67 -10.43 5.98 -17.48
CA PRO A 67 -11.42 4.99 -17.10
C PRO A 67 -10.97 3.56 -17.44
N CYS A 68 -11.11 2.66 -16.48
CA CYS A 68 -11.00 1.23 -16.72
C CYS A 68 -12.19 0.76 -17.57
N THR A 69 -12.02 -0.32 -18.33
CA THR A 69 -13.09 -0.93 -19.14
C THR A 69 -14.27 -1.41 -18.30
N CYS A 70 -14.07 -1.67 -17.00
CA CYS A 70 -15.15 -1.96 -16.06
C CYS A 70 -15.93 -0.72 -15.59
N GLY A 71 -15.55 0.48 -16.05
CA GLY A 71 -16.14 1.76 -15.67
C GLY A 71 -15.52 2.42 -14.42
N PHE A 72 -14.56 1.77 -13.76
CA PHE A 72 -13.84 2.36 -12.63
C PHE A 72 -12.97 3.55 -13.08
N VAL A 73 -12.99 4.64 -12.31
CA VAL A 73 -12.11 5.80 -12.49
C VAL A 73 -11.44 6.08 -11.15
N VAL A 74 -10.12 6.18 -11.12
CA VAL A 74 -9.39 6.48 -9.88
C VAL A 74 -9.40 7.99 -9.62
N SER A 75 -9.75 8.40 -8.41
CA SER A 75 -9.50 9.77 -7.95
C SER A 75 -8.03 10.00 -7.58
N ASP A 76 -7.58 11.25 -7.75
CA ASP A 76 -6.27 11.75 -7.28
C ASP A 76 -6.26 12.13 -5.79
N SER A 77 -7.42 12.12 -5.14
CA SER A 77 -7.57 12.57 -3.75
C SER A 77 -7.28 11.46 -2.73
N ILE A 78 -6.54 11.81 -1.68
CA ILE A 78 -6.33 10.97 -0.51
C ILE A 78 -7.15 11.54 0.64
N PRO A 79 -7.98 10.74 1.32
CA PRO A 79 -8.69 11.14 2.53
C PRO A 79 -7.81 11.89 3.53
N SER A 80 -8.30 13.02 4.05
CA SER A 80 -7.57 13.77 5.08
C SER A 80 -7.42 12.98 6.38
N SER A 81 -8.44 12.18 6.72
CA SER A 81 -8.50 11.24 7.85
C SER A 81 -7.31 10.26 7.88
N TYR A 82 -6.79 9.88 6.71
CA TYR A 82 -5.66 8.96 6.57
C TYR A 82 -4.37 9.51 7.18
N LYS A 83 -4.15 10.83 7.04
CA LYS A 83 -2.91 11.51 7.41
C LYS A 83 -2.94 12.03 8.85
N GLU A 84 -4.12 12.20 9.41
CA GLU A 84 -4.34 12.82 10.72
C GLU A 84 -3.59 12.10 11.83
N GLY A 85 -2.74 12.81 12.58
CA GLY A 85 -1.98 12.25 13.71
C GLY A 85 -0.96 11.18 13.30
N TRP A 86 -0.50 11.15 12.05
CA TRP A 86 0.56 10.26 11.58
C TRP A 86 1.66 11.02 10.82
N PRO A 87 2.63 11.61 11.56
CA PRO A 87 3.80 12.22 10.95
C PRO A 87 4.61 11.18 10.17
N GLY A 88 4.95 11.50 8.91
CA GLY A 88 5.69 10.58 8.05
C GLY A 88 4.88 9.44 7.43
N TRP A 89 3.55 9.61 7.34
CA TRP A 89 2.63 8.72 6.62
C TRP A 89 3.14 8.36 5.23
N ILE A 90 2.71 7.21 4.74
CA ILE A 90 3.11 6.70 3.43
C ILE A 90 1.94 6.81 2.49
N ASP A 91 2.19 7.38 1.32
CA ASP A 91 1.19 7.41 0.27
C ASP A 91 1.12 6.07 -0.47
N PRO A 92 0.00 5.33 -0.40
CA PRO A 92 -0.25 4.31 -1.42
C PRO A 92 -0.31 5.02 -2.77
N SER A 93 0.53 4.60 -3.72
CA SER A 93 0.60 5.27 -5.01
C SER A 93 -0.74 5.16 -5.75
N VAL A 94 -1.01 6.10 -6.66
CA VAL A 94 -2.19 6.02 -7.55
C VAL A 94 -2.25 4.69 -8.30
N ASN A 95 -1.10 4.12 -8.67
CA ASN A 95 -1.02 2.78 -9.24
C ASN A 95 -1.55 1.71 -8.27
N TYR A 96 -1.12 1.74 -7.01
CA TYR A 96 -1.57 0.76 -6.02
C TYR A 96 -3.07 0.84 -5.77
N ARG A 97 -3.65 2.05 -5.72
CA ARG A 97 -5.10 2.23 -5.64
C ARG A 97 -5.79 1.70 -6.89
N TRP A 98 -5.25 1.98 -8.07
CA TRP A 98 -5.78 1.46 -9.34
C TRP A 98 -5.71 -0.06 -9.39
N GLU A 99 -4.58 -0.69 -9.05
CA GLU A 99 -4.47 -2.15 -8.96
C GLU A 99 -5.44 -2.76 -7.95
N SER A 100 -5.89 -1.99 -6.95
CA SER A 100 -6.78 -2.44 -5.89
C SER A 100 -8.26 -2.43 -6.28
N HIS A 101 -8.63 -1.94 -7.47
CA HIS A 101 -10.04 -1.74 -7.78
C HIS A 101 -10.83 -3.03 -8.04
N ILE A 102 -12.09 -3.01 -7.61
CA ILE A 102 -13.10 -4.02 -7.83
C ILE A 102 -14.10 -3.46 -8.85
N PRO A 103 -14.60 -4.27 -9.81
CA PRO A 103 -15.52 -3.75 -10.82
C PRO A 103 -16.82 -3.29 -10.14
N PRO A 104 -17.36 -2.11 -10.51
CA PRO A 104 -18.60 -1.59 -9.92
C PRO A 104 -19.79 -2.56 -10.03
N SER A 105 -19.79 -3.40 -11.06
CA SER A 105 -20.81 -4.43 -11.31
C SER A 105 -20.63 -5.71 -10.49
N ASN A 106 -19.63 -5.82 -9.61
CA ASN A 106 -19.42 -7.01 -8.81
C ASN A 106 -20.63 -7.24 -7.87
N PRO A 107 -21.45 -8.29 -8.08
CA PRO A 107 -22.69 -8.48 -7.32
C PRO A 107 -22.41 -8.77 -5.83
N THR A 108 -21.21 -9.22 -5.50
CA THR A 108 -20.77 -9.49 -4.12
C THR A 108 -20.67 -8.19 -3.30
N PHE A 109 -20.38 -7.07 -3.96
CA PHE A 109 -20.11 -5.78 -3.32
C PHE A 109 -21.01 -4.66 -3.84
N ALA A 110 -22.01 -4.99 -4.66
CA ALA A 110 -23.00 -4.04 -5.13
C ALA A 110 -23.78 -3.48 -3.93
N SER A 111 -23.63 -2.18 -3.68
CA SER A 111 -24.37 -1.53 -2.60
C SER A 111 -25.83 -1.33 -3.02
N ASN A 112 -26.77 -1.94 -2.30
CA ASN A 112 -28.22 -1.67 -2.45
C ASN A 112 -28.63 -0.26 -1.96
N LYS A 113 -27.67 0.58 -1.53
CA LYS A 113 -27.93 1.88 -0.92
C LYS A 113 -27.70 3.00 -1.94
N LYS A 114 -28.80 3.70 -2.25
CA LYS A 114 -28.85 4.88 -3.13
C LYS A 114 -28.00 6.06 -2.64
N SER A 115 -27.64 6.09 -1.36
CA SER A 115 -26.85 7.15 -0.70
C SER A 115 -25.36 7.13 -1.05
N ASP A 116 -24.83 5.99 -1.50
CA ASP A 116 -23.40 5.85 -1.80
C ASP A 116 -23.02 6.46 -3.17
N LEU A 117 -23.99 6.94 -3.95
CA LEU A 117 -23.80 7.50 -5.29
C LEU A 117 -23.58 9.02 -5.30
N GLU A 118 -23.93 9.74 -4.23
CA GLU A 118 -23.91 11.22 -4.22
C GLU A 118 -22.67 11.83 -3.53
N GLU A 119 -21.90 11.06 -2.75
CA GLU A 119 -20.59 11.47 -2.21
C GLU A 119 -19.50 10.48 -2.65
N GLY A 120 -18.94 10.67 -3.86
CA GLY A 120 -17.80 9.88 -4.34
C GLY A 120 -18.15 8.48 -4.87
N GLY A 121 -19.32 8.35 -5.51
CA GLY A 121 -19.88 7.07 -5.92
C GLY A 121 -18.96 6.14 -6.72
N GLY A 122 -18.86 4.90 -6.26
CA GLY A 122 -18.52 3.77 -7.12
C GLY A 122 -17.11 3.19 -6.98
N GLU A 123 -16.19 3.83 -6.25
CA GLU A 123 -14.88 3.22 -5.99
C GLU A 123 -14.99 2.15 -4.90
N ARG A 124 -14.87 0.88 -5.30
CA ARG A 124 -14.74 -0.26 -4.39
C ARG A 124 -13.35 -0.85 -4.53
N LEU A 125 -12.66 -1.02 -3.40
CA LEU A 125 -11.26 -1.42 -3.37
C LEU A 125 -11.08 -2.71 -2.55
N GLY A 126 -10.09 -3.51 -2.95
CA GLY A 126 -9.60 -4.67 -2.23
C GLY A 126 -8.18 -4.46 -1.68
N CYS A 127 -7.82 -5.22 -0.66
CA CYS A 127 -6.51 -5.10 -0.02
C CYS A 127 -5.51 -6.12 -0.58
N TRP A 128 -4.50 -5.65 -1.33
CA TRP A 128 -3.40 -6.51 -1.76
C TRP A 128 -2.52 -6.98 -0.60
N ILE A 129 -2.42 -6.25 0.52
CA ILE A 129 -1.65 -6.73 1.68
C ILE A 129 -2.30 -8.00 2.25
N CYS A 130 -3.58 -7.92 2.63
CA CYS A 130 -4.32 -9.09 3.08
C CYS A 130 -4.29 -10.21 2.03
N TYR A 131 -4.44 -9.87 0.75
CA TYR A 131 -4.46 -10.87 -0.29
C TYR A 131 -3.10 -11.47 -0.64
N GLU A 132 -1.95 -10.79 -0.55
CA GLU A 132 -0.64 -11.35 -0.96
C GLU A 132 0.18 -11.89 0.22
N TYR A 133 -0.03 -11.30 1.39
CA TYR A 133 0.75 -11.58 2.58
C TYR A 133 -0.03 -12.46 3.55
N ASP A 134 -1.32 -12.17 3.78
CA ASP A 134 -2.07 -12.82 4.88
C ASP A 134 -2.92 -14.00 4.42
N GLY A 135 -3.37 -14.01 3.16
CA GLY A 135 -4.19 -15.10 2.60
C GLY A 135 -5.65 -14.95 2.79
N VAL A 136 -6.06 -13.71 3.02
CA VAL A 136 -7.44 -13.37 3.27
C VAL A 136 -7.87 -12.37 2.21
N TRP A 137 -9.00 -12.66 1.58
CA TRP A 137 -9.65 -11.67 0.73
C TRP A 137 -10.39 -10.65 1.59
N LYS A 138 -9.96 -9.39 1.53
CA LYS A 138 -10.71 -8.25 2.05
C LYS A 138 -10.99 -7.28 0.90
N GLY A 139 -12.24 -7.26 0.46
CA GLY A 139 -12.71 -6.46 -0.67
C GLY A 139 -14.00 -5.72 -0.38
N GLY A 140 -14.40 -4.84 -1.31
CA GLY A 140 -15.64 -4.08 -1.24
C GLY A 140 -15.56 -2.82 -0.39
N MET A 141 -14.37 -2.45 0.08
CA MET A 141 -14.18 -1.28 0.92
C MET A 141 -14.40 -0.01 0.10
N GLY A 142 -15.09 0.96 0.68
CA GLY A 142 -15.06 2.33 0.16
C GLY A 142 -13.67 2.95 0.30
N VAL A 143 -13.45 4.11 -0.33
CA VAL A 143 -12.14 4.78 -0.33
C VAL A 143 -11.64 5.07 1.09
N GLU A 144 -12.45 5.74 1.92
CA GLU A 144 -12.11 6.06 3.32
C GLU A 144 -11.75 4.80 4.13
N GLU A 145 -12.59 3.77 4.02
CA GLU A 145 -12.39 2.49 4.71
C GLU A 145 -11.10 1.80 4.24
N TRP A 146 -10.83 1.78 2.94
CA TRP A 146 -9.63 1.18 2.37
C TRP A 146 -8.36 1.90 2.82
N TYR A 147 -8.35 3.24 2.85
CA TYR A 147 -7.22 4.01 3.36
C TYR A 147 -7.01 3.78 4.86
N ALA A 148 -8.08 3.75 5.66
CA ALA A 148 -7.99 3.42 7.09
C ALA A 148 -7.46 1.99 7.31
N HIS A 149 -7.88 1.05 6.47
CA HIS A 149 -7.42 -0.33 6.51
C HIS A 149 -5.94 -0.46 6.13
N PHE A 150 -5.51 0.16 5.03
CA PHE A 150 -4.11 0.23 4.62
C PHE A 150 -3.22 0.89 5.68
N ARG A 151 -3.72 1.96 6.33
CA ARG A 151 -3.06 2.60 7.47
C ARG A 151 -2.84 1.61 8.61
N GLY A 152 -3.80 0.73 8.89
CA GLY A 152 -3.67 -0.33 9.89
C GLY A 152 -2.45 -1.21 9.64
N HIS A 153 -2.32 -1.71 8.41
CA HIS A 153 -1.17 -2.51 8.01
C HIS A 153 0.16 -1.77 8.22
N VAL A 154 0.27 -0.55 7.71
CA VAL A 154 1.57 0.16 7.73
C VAL A 154 1.91 0.70 9.12
N ARG A 155 0.94 1.29 9.82
CA ARG A 155 1.16 2.00 11.08
C ARG A 155 1.10 1.06 12.30
N ALA A 156 0.13 0.15 12.35
CA ALA A 156 -0.11 -0.68 13.53
C ALA A 156 0.56 -2.05 13.41
N GLU A 157 0.48 -2.69 12.24
CA GLU A 157 1.01 -4.04 12.03
C GLU A 157 2.47 -4.03 11.56
N GLY A 158 2.98 -2.87 11.12
CA GLY A 158 4.40 -2.65 10.83
C GLY A 158 4.85 -3.03 9.41
N TYR A 159 3.91 -3.21 8.46
CA TYR A 159 4.26 -3.49 7.07
C TYR A 159 5.11 -2.35 6.48
N ARG A 160 6.28 -2.71 5.97
CA ARG A 160 7.20 -1.74 5.34
C ARG A 160 6.83 -1.57 3.87
N VAL A 161 6.45 -0.35 3.49
CA VAL A 161 6.25 0.02 2.09
C VAL A 161 7.59 0.32 1.42
N CYS A 162 7.75 -0.16 0.20
CA CYS A 162 8.89 0.16 -0.64
C CYS A 162 8.72 1.56 -1.19
N ARG A 163 9.58 2.49 -0.77
CA ARG A 163 9.50 3.89 -1.16
C ARG A 163 10.53 4.21 -2.24
N GLY A 164 10.10 4.98 -3.23
CA GLY A 164 11.02 5.59 -4.20
C GLY A 164 11.71 6.83 -3.64
N LYS A 165 12.58 7.45 -4.44
CA LYS A 165 13.33 8.66 -4.06
C LYS A 165 12.43 9.84 -3.67
N THR A 166 11.20 9.89 -4.18
CA THR A 166 10.20 10.93 -3.91
C THR A 166 9.34 10.62 -2.67
N GLY A 167 9.59 9.52 -1.97
CA GLY A 167 8.86 9.13 -0.75
C GLY A 167 7.57 8.34 -0.97
N GLY A 168 7.01 8.35 -2.18
CA GLY A 168 5.82 7.55 -2.54
C GLY A 168 6.13 6.07 -2.68
N MET A 169 5.09 5.23 -2.56
CA MET A 169 5.18 3.79 -2.86
C MET A 169 5.69 3.59 -4.29
N GLN A 170 6.77 2.83 -4.45
CA GLN A 170 7.35 2.55 -5.77
C GLN A 170 6.86 1.23 -6.34
N ARG A 171 6.93 1.15 -7.67
CA ARG A 171 6.60 -0.06 -8.38
C ARG A 171 7.59 -1.17 -8.13
N ARG A 172 7.14 -2.43 -8.16
CA ARG A 172 8.05 -3.58 -8.01
C ARG A 172 9.20 -3.54 -9.02
N ARG A 173 8.90 -3.29 -10.30
CA ARG A 173 9.91 -3.13 -11.37
C ARG A 173 10.94 -2.00 -11.13
N ASN A 174 10.62 -0.99 -10.32
CA ASN A 174 11.51 0.14 -10.04
C ASN A 174 12.40 -0.08 -8.81
N CYS A 175 12.12 -1.11 -8.00
CA CYS A 175 12.84 -1.35 -6.75
C CYS A 175 14.29 -1.81 -6.97
N GLY A 176 14.56 -2.54 -8.05
CA GLY A 176 15.88 -3.10 -8.36
C GLY A 176 16.38 -4.20 -7.41
N VAL A 177 15.56 -4.62 -6.43
CA VAL A 177 15.86 -5.70 -5.50
C VAL A 177 15.03 -6.92 -5.89
N GLU A 178 15.71 -7.99 -6.32
CA GLU A 178 15.09 -9.20 -6.90
C GLU A 178 14.02 -9.83 -5.98
N ARG A 179 14.29 -9.87 -4.67
CA ARG A 179 13.37 -10.41 -3.65
C ARG A 179 13.06 -9.39 -2.57
N CYS A 180 12.62 -8.21 -2.98
CA CYS A 180 12.23 -7.17 -2.03
C CYS A 180 11.02 -7.61 -1.20
N SER A 181 11.21 -7.65 0.11
CA SER A 181 10.19 -8.04 1.08
C SER A 181 9.11 -6.97 1.33
N LYS A 182 9.41 -5.72 1.01
CA LYS A 182 8.52 -4.58 1.25
C LYS A 182 7.26 -4.66 0.37
N VAL A 183 6.20 -3.96 0.78
CA VAL A 183 4.99 -3.80 -0.02
C VAL A 183 5.27 -2.85 -1.19
N HIS A 184 4.90 -3.23 -2.41
CA HIS A 184 5.03 -2.42 -3.62
C HIS A 184 3.66 -2.13 -4.21
N SER A 185 3.61 -1.14 -5.11
CA SER A 185 2.63 -1.17 -6.21
C SER A 185 3.13 -2.16 -7.25
#